data_AF-A0A7R8VW72-F1
#
_entry.id   AF-A0A7R8VW72-F1
#
_cell.length_a   1.000
_cell.length_b   1.000
_cell.length_c   1.000
_cell.angle_alpha   90.00
_cell.angle_beta   90.00
_cell.angle_gamma   90.00
#
_symmetry.space_group_name_H-M   'P 1'
#
loop_
_entity.id
_entity.type
_entity.pdbx_description
1 polymer ?
#
loop_
_entity_poly.entity_id
_entity_poly.type
_entity_poly.pdbx_seq_one_letter_code
_entity_poly.pdbx_strand_id
1 'polypeptide(L)'
;ADHLTPRVISHINKKSFFPVSSRRRDDDSYQIENCYRLLERAGQDEIINKDTPSEEGGELGFHRFYGNREDIHKLINAEVADHRAKGREMFVSHMELWKGNTGEMLREASQKKALNDWLVSLAPSISHRVWVEMCVAYSEQLTVEGLFHKAASYLLVCNKVEEAIQLLVNNKCFREAMCIAKSRLDSDDPTINNVFIEWGNKLGNSDGNFVQAAEW
;
A
#
# COMPACT_ATOMS: atom_id res chain seq x y z
N ALA A 1 37.83 -23.33 16.14
CA ALA A 1 36.72 -23.42 15.19
C ALA A 1 35.53 -22.67 15.77
N ASP A 2 35.56 -21.36 15.54
CA ASP A 2 34.46 -20.41 15.36
C ASP A 2 33.38 -20.28 16.44
N HIS A 3 33.77 -19.58 17.49
CA HIS A 3 33.15 -18.34 17.98
C HIS A 3 31.74 -18.02 17.46
N LEU A 4 30.74 -18.33 18.30
CA LEU A 4 29.44 -17.67 18.33
C LEU A 4 29.65 -16.16 18.54
N THR A 5 29.48 -15.37 17.48
CA THR A 5 29.31 -13.92 17.61
C THR A 5 27.86 -13.64 17.96
N PRO A 6 27.57 -12.92 19.06
CA PRO A 6 26.24 -12.35 19.24
C PRO A 6 26.05 -11.32 18.12
N ARG A 7 25.01 -11.51 17.30
CA ARG A 7 24.54 -10.49 16.37
C ARG A 7 24.38 -9.20 17.16
N VAL A 8 25.25 -8.23 16.89
CA VAL A 8 25.06 -6.84 17.28
C VAL A 8 23.71 -6.45 16.70
N ILE A 9 22.68 -6.42 17.55
CA ILE A 9 21.44 -5.71 17.26
C ILE A 9 21.88 -4.25 17.27
N SER A 10 22.33 -3.76 16.12
CA SER A 10 22.42 -2.33 15.91
C SER A 10 21.05 -1.78 16.28
N HIS A 11 21.02 -0.78 17.17
CA HIS A 11 19.82 0.00 17.43
C HIS A 11 19.44 0.68 16.12
N ILE A 12 18.73 -0.04 15.24
CA ILE A 12 18.00 0.57 14.15
C ILE A 12 17.04 1.51 14.86
N ASN A 13 17.30 2.81 14.73
CA ASN A 13 16.44 3.86 15.25
C ASN A 13 15.06 3.69 14.58
N LYS A 14 14.17 2.91 15.22
CA LYS A 14 12.84 2.62 14.70
C LYS A 14 12.07 3.93 14.75
N LYS A 15 11.85 4.52 13.57
CA LYS A 15 11.01 5.72 13.43
C LYS A 15 9.63 5.41 14.03
N SER A 16 9.20 6.26 14.96
CA SER A 16 7.92 6.11 15.66
C SER A 16 6.73 6.39 14.74
N PHE A 17 5.63 5.66 14.97
CA PHE A 17 4.29 5.99 14.47
C PHE A 17 3.67 7.16 15.23
N PHE A 18 4.18 7.52 16.40
CA PHE A 18 3.56 8.54 17.23
C PHE A 18 4.52 9.70 17.52
N PRO A 19 5.18 10.30 16.50
CA PRO A 19 6.17 11.34 16.72
C PRO A 19 5.57 12.61 17.32
N VAL A 20 4.35 13.02 16.97
CA VAL A 20 3.74 14.26 17.48
C VAL A 20 3.42 14.11 18.96
N SER A 21 2.71 13.05 19.32
CA SER A 21 2.33 12.77 20.71
C SER A 21 3.51 12.36 21.60
N SER A 22 4.62 11.87 21.03
CA SER A 22 5.84 11.54 21.78
C SER A 22 6.77 12.75 22.01
N ARG A 23 6.69 13.82 21.22
CA ARG A 23 7.62 14.97 21.29
C ARG A 23 7.63 15.69 22.64
N ARG A 24 6.49 15.71 23.34
CA ARG A 24 6.33 16.41 24.63
C ARG A 24 6.24 15.48 25.82
N ARG A 25 6.65 14.21 25.66
CA ARG A 25 6.63 13.26 26.79
C ARG A 25 7.53 13.71 27.94
N ASP A 26 8.66 14.33 27.61
CA ASP A 26 9.69 14.73 28.57
C ASP A 26 9.45 16.13 29.16
N ASP A 27 8.33 16.79 28.81
CA ASP A 27 7.93 18.09 29.38
C ASP A 27 7.03 17.87 30.61
N ASP A 28 7.58 18.14 31.80
CA ASP A 28 6.91 17.97 33.08
C ASP A 28 5.59 18.74 33.17
N SER A 29 5.53 19.95 32.60
CA SER A 29 4.31 20.78 32.65
C SER A 29 3.18 20.14 31.84
N TYR A 30 3.53 19.59 30.67
CA TYR A 30 2.60 18.88 29.81
C TYR A 30 2.18 17.51 30.40
N GLN A 31 3.07 16.82 31.12
CA GLN A 31 2.70 15.59 31.85
C GLN A 31 1.70 15.88 32.96
N ILE A 32 1.90 16.96 33.72
CA ILE A 32 0.99 17.39 34.78
C ILE A 32 -0.38 17.75 34.19
N GLU A 33 -0.42 18.51 33.08
CA GLU A 33 -1.67 18.83 32.39
C GLU A 33 -2.39 17.57 31.90
N ASN A 34 -1.67 16.61 31.32
CA ASN A 34 -2.24 15.32 30.93
C ASN A 34 -2.84 14.60 32.15
N CYS A 35 -2.16 14.56 33.30
CA CYS A 35 -2.67 13.93 34.53
C CYS A 35 -3.97 14.59 35.01
N TYR A 36 -4.07 15.92 35.02
CA TYR A 36 -5.31 16.61 35.40
C TYR A 36 -6.48 16.22 34.50
N ARG A 37 -6.28 16.19 33.17
CA ARG A 37 -7.31 15.78 32.20
C ARG A 37 -7.74 14.32 32.38
N LEU A 38 -6.83 13.43 32.79
CA LEU A 38 -7.16 12.03 33.10
C LEU A 38 -7.98 11.91 34.38
N LEU A 39 -7.67 12.70 35.41
CA LEU A 39 -8.40 12.73 36.68
C LEU A 39 -9.82 13.29 36.51
N GLU A 40 -9.97 14.37 35.73
CA GLU A 40 -11.27 14.92 35.31
C GLU A 40 -12.12 13.85 34.64
N ARG A 41 -11.53 13.10 33.72
CA ARG A 41 -12.23 12.04 33.02
C ARG A 41 -12.57 10.84 33.90
N ALA A 42 -11.79 10.59 34.94
CA ALA A 42 -12.07 9.57 35.95
C ALA A 42 -13.16 9.99 36.95
N GLY A 43 -13.68 11.22 36.85
CA GLY A 43 -14.68 11.78 37.76
C GLY A 43 -14.11 12.09 39.14
N GLN A 44 -12.80 12.34 39.24
CA GLN A 44 -12.14 12.69 40.50
C GLN A 44 -12.04 14.22 40.67
N ASP A 45 -13.19 14.88 40.63
CA ASP A 45 -13.30 16.35 40.64
C ASP A 45 -12.79 17.00 41.93
N GLU A 46 -12.70 16.23 43.02
CA GLU A 46 -12.18 16.70 44.32
C GLU A 46 -10.68 17.06 44.29
N ILE A 47 -9.93 16.56 43.30
CA ILE A 47 -8.48 16.78 43.16
C ILE A 47 -8.16 17.92 42.18
N ILE A 48 -9.17 18.44 41.47
CA ILE A 48 -8.99 19.39 40.37
C ILE A 48 -9.12 20.81 40.90
N ASN A 49 -8.00 21.50 41.07
CA ASN A 49 -8.03 22.96 41.16
C ASN A 49 -8.47 23.52 39.80
N LYS A 50 -9.45 24.45 39.81
CA LYS A 50 -10.13 25.06 38.64
C LYS A 50 -9.23 25.76 37.61
N ASP A 51 -7.91 25.76 37.79
CA ASP A 51 -6.94 26.33 36.86
C ASP A 51 -6.45 25.30 35.85
N THR A 52 -7.36 24.48 35.30
CA THR A 52 -7.05 23.62 34.16
C THR A 52 -6.73 24.52 32.97
N PRO A 53 -5.54 24.44 32.36
CA PRO A 53 -5.23 25.21 31.17
C PRO A 53 -6.26 24.91 30.08
N SER A 54 -6.91 25.96 29.57
CA SER A 54 -7.74 25.90 28.37
C SER A 54 -6.99 25.19 27.24
N GLU A 55 -7.70 24.58 26.27
CA GLU A 55 -7.11 24.05 25.02
C GLU A 55 -6.51 25.17 24.11
N GLU A 56 -5.90 26.20 24.70
CA GLU A 56 -5.21 27.29 24.01
C GLU A 56 -3.81 26.82 23.60
N GLY A 57 -3.82 25.87 22.67
CA GLY A 57 -2.63 25.29 22.07
C GLY A 57 -3.08 24.07 21.31
N GLY A 58 -3.38 24.23 20.03
CA GLY A 58 -3.90 23.19 19.12
C GLY A 58 -2.99 21.98 18.88
N GLU A 59 -2.10 21.64 19.81
CA GLU A 59 -1.21 20.49 19.75
C GLU A 59 -1.76 19.33 20.57
N LEU A 60 -1.87 18.17 19.92
CA LEU A 60 -2.58 17.02 20.45
C LEU A 60 -1.83 16.38 21.62
N GLY A 61 -2.56 16.24 22.72
CA GLY A 61 -2.15 15.63 23.97
C GLY A 61 -1.90 14.11 23.93
N PHE A 62 -0.85 13.60 24.56
CA PHE A 62 -0.67 12.17 24.84
C PHE A 62 -1.84 11.59 25.67
N HIS A 63 -2.52 12.42 26.47
CA HIS A 63 -3.72 12.00 27.22
C HIS A 63 -4.81 11.37 26.33
N ARG A 64 -4.86 11.71 25.03
CA ARG A 64 -5.85 11.18 24.08
C ARG A 64 -5.76 9.65 23.92
N PHE A 65 -4.61 9.02 24.22
CA PHE A 65 -4.50 7.56 24.27
C PHE A 65 -5.42 6.91 25.31
N TYR A 66 -5.75 7.63 26.37
CA TYR A 66 -6.67 7.19 27.43
C TYR A 66 -8.10 7.72 27.20
N GLY A 67 -8.32 8.40 26.08
CA GLY A 67 -9.60 8.96 25.71
C GLY A 67 -10.55 7.95 25.08
N ASN A 68 -11.59 8.47 24.42
CA ASN A 68 -12.54 7.64 23.66
C ASN A 68 -12.08 7.48 22.20
N ARG A 69 -12.90 6.82 21.39
CA ARG A 69 -12.66 6.66 19.95
C ARG A 69 -12.42 7.98 19.21
N GLU A 70 -13.12 9.06 19.58
CA GLU A 70 -12.95 10.36 18.94
C GLU A 70 -11.58 10.97 19.27
N ASP A 71 -11.14 10.84 20.52
CA ASP A 71 -9.81 11.27 20.96
C ASP A 71 -8.70 10.54 20.18
N ILE A 72 -8.83 9.22 19.99
CA ILE A 72 -7.91 8.42 19.19
C ILE A 72 -7.95 8.83 17.71
N HIS A 73 -9.13 9.10 17.14
CA HIS A 73 -9.23 9.57 15.76
C HIS A 73 -8.55 10.93 15.57
N LYS A 74 -8.72 11.87 16.52
CA LYS A 74 -8.02 13.15 16.50
C LYS A 74 -6.50 12.94 16.57
N LEU A 75 -6.03 12.10 17.48
CA LEU A 75 -4.62 11.73 17.61
C LEU A 75 -4.07 11.18 16.29
N ILE A 76 -4.72 10.17 15.71
CA ILE A 76 -4.28 9.56 14.44
C ILE A 76 -4.24 10.60 13.32
N ASN A 77 -5.25 11.45 13.19
CA ASN A 77 -5.29 12.48 12.13
C ASN A 77 -4.10 13.43 12.20
N ALA A 78 -3.68 13.81 13.40
CA ALA A 78 -2.53 14.68 13.58
C ALA A 78 -1.20 14.00 13.22
N GLU A 79 -1.05 12.74 13.64
CA GLU A 79 0.14 11.95 13.29
C GLU A 79 0.19 11.73 11.77
N VAL A 80 -0.94 11.39 11.15
CA VAL A 80 -1.07 11.27 9.69
C VAL A 80 -0.66 12.56 8.99
N ALA A 81 -1.08 13.73 9.48
CA ALA A 81 -0.70 15.01 8.90
C ALA A 81 0.83 15.25 8.97
N ASP A 82 1.48 14.98 10.11
CA ASP A 82 2.94 15.08 10.26
C ASP A 82 3.68 14.04 9.40
N HIS A 83 3.14 12.83 9.25
CA HIS A 83 3.70 11.81 8.36
C HIS A 83 3.57 12.18 6.87
N ARG A 84 2.42 12.72 6.43
CA ARG A 84 2.20 13.23 5.07
C ARG A 84 3.14 14.39 4.75
N ALA A 85 3.28 15.36 5.66
CA ALA A 85 4.19 16.49 5.49
C ALA A 85 5.66 16.06 5.30
N LYS A 86 6.04 14.90 5.83
CA LYS A 86 7.39 14.32 5.70
C LYS A 86 7.50 13.24 4.63
N GLY A 87 6.48 13.02 3.80
CA GLY A 87 6.47 12.01 2.74
C GLY A 87 6.56 10.56 3.26
N ARG A 88 6.11 10.28 4.48
CA ARG A 88 6.21 8.97 5.13
C ARG A 88 4.97 8.12 4.86
N GLU A 89 4.70 7.83 3.59
CA GLU A 89 3.46 7.17 3.12
C GLU A 89 3.16 5.81 3.77
N MET A 90 4.20 5.02 4.08
CA MET A 90 4.01 3.74 4.78
C MET A 90 3.34 3.92 6.15
N PHE A 91 3.73 4.96 6.89
CA PHE A 91 3.15 5.25 8.21
C PHE A 91 1.71 5.74 8.06
N VAL A 92 1.46 6.61 7.08
CA VAL A 92 0.11 7.08 6.73
C VAL A 92 -0.81 5.89 6.46
N SER A 93 -0.38 4.96 5.62
CA SER A 93 -1.20 3.81 5.23
C SER A 93 -1.53 2.90 6.43
N HIS A 94 -0.57 2.61 7.29
CA HIS A 94 -0.82 1.82 8.51
C HIS A 94 -1.77 2.54 9.48
N MET A 95 -1.65 3.85 9.63
CA MET A 95 -2.51 4.64 10.51
C MET A 95 -3.95 4.74 9.99
N GLU A 96 -4.13 4.99 8.70
CA GLU A 96 -5.46 5.00 8.07
C GLU A 96 -6.10 3.62 8.18
N LEU A 97 -5.32 2.53 8.06
CA LEU A 97 -5.79 1.18 8.33
C LEU A 97 -6.26 1.00 9.78
N TRP A 98 -5.48 1.45 10.77
CA TRP A 98 -5.87 1.38 12.20
C TRP A 98 -7.11 2.21 12.51
N LYS A 99 -7.28 3.35 11.84
CA LYS A 99 -8.48 4.19 11.92
C LYS A 99 -9.70 3.56 11.23
N GLY A 100 -9.51 2.51 10.43
CA GLY A 100 -10.55 1.86 9.65
C GLY A 100 -10.88 2.55 8.33
N ASN A 101 -10.04 3.48 7.87
CA ASN A 101 -10.24 4.24 6.63
C ASN A 101 -9.57 3.57 5.41
N THR A 102 -9.68 2.25 5.30
CA THR A 102 -8.99 1.45 4.27
C THR A 102 -9.44 1.81 2.86
N GLY A 103 -10.72 2.15 2.67
CA GLY A 103 -11.27 2.45 1.34
C GLY A 103 -10.77 3.75 0.73
N GLU A 104 -10.71 4.83 1.52
CA GLU A 104 -10.15 6.10 1.04
C GLU A 104 -8.63 5.98 0.85
N MET A 105 -7.94 5.30 1.76
CA MET A 105 -6.51 5.02 1.65
C MET A 105 -6.16 4.32 0.32
N LEU A 106 -6.88 3.26 -0.04
CA LEU A 106 -6.65 2.54 -1.29
C LEU A 106 -6.99 3.38 -2.53
N ARG A 107 -8.09 4.14 -2.47
CA ARG A 107 -8.46 5.06 -3.55
C ARG A 107 -7.39 6.12 -3.78
N GLU A 108 -6.89 6.74 -2.70
CA GLU A 108 -5.84 7.74 -2.78
C GLU A 108 -4.54 7.15 -3.33
N ALA A 109 -4.12 5.97 -2.84
CA ALA A 109 -2.95 5.28 -3.36
C ALA A 109 -3.08 4.93 -4.85
N SER A 110 -4.26 4.49 -5.28
CA SER A 110 -4.55 4.22 -6.70
C SER A 110 -4.46 5.47 -7.56
N GLN A 111 -5.01 6.61 -7.10
CA GLN A 111 -4.96 7.88 -7.82
C GLN A 111 -3.54 8.42 -7.94
N LYS A 112 -2.72 8.25 -6.90
CA LYS A 112 -1.31 8.65 -6.87
C LYS A 112 -0.38 7.67 -7.61
N LYS A 113 -0.91 6.57 -8.16
CA LYS A 113 -0.11 5.46 -8.74
C LYS A 113 1.00 5.01 -7.77
N ALA A 114 0.60 4.84 -6.50
CA ALA A 114 1.46 4.43 -5.39
C ALA A 114 0.98 3.11 -4.77
N LEU A 115 0.27 2.28 -5.53
CA LEU A 115 -0.16 0.96 -5.09
C LEU A 115 1.05 0.03 -4.94
N ASN A 116 0.93 -0.92 -4.02
CA ASN A 116 1.91 -1.98 -3.80
C ASN A 116 1.20 -3.28 -3.39
N ASP A 117 1.92 -4.38 -3.33
CA ASP A 117 1.36 -5.71 -3.03
C ASP A 117 0.61 -5.74 -1.70
N TRP A 118 1.12 -5.05 -0.67
CA TRP A 118 0.47 -5.00 0.64
C TRP A 118 -0.85 -4.24 0.56
N LEU A 119 -0.91 -3.07 -0.09
CA LEU A 119 -2.15 -2.32 -0.28
C LEU A 119 -3.20 -3.14 -1.05
N VAL A 120 -2.80 -3.76 -2.16
CA VAL A 120 -3.72 -4.61 -2.95
C VAL A 120 -4.23 -5.80 -2.13
N SER A 121 -3.39 -6.38 -1.25
CA SER A 121 -3.80 -7.48 -0.37
C SER A 121 -4.86 -7.08 0.67
N LEU A 122 -5.01 -5.78 0.97
CA LEU A 122 -6.04 -5.27 1.89
C LEU A 122 -7.40 -5.09 1.21
N ALA A 123 -7.43 -4.91 -0.11
CA ALA A 123 -8.66 -4.59 -0.84
C ALA A 123 -9.82 -5.60 -0.67
N PRO A 124 -9.59 -6.93 -0.56
CA PRO A 124 -10.66 -7.89 -0.30
C PRO A 124 -11.42 -7.66 1.01
N SER A 125 -10.80 -7.02 2.01
CA SER A 125 -11.45 -6.69 3.29
C SER A 125 -12.60 -5.69 3.13
N ILE A 126 -12.62 -4.94 2.02
CA ILE A 126 -13.68 -3.99 1.68
C ILE A 126 -14.74 -4.66 0.82
N SER A 127 -14.34 -5.20 -0.34
CA SER A 127 -15.19 -6.01 -1.21
C SER A 127 -14.38 -6.66 -2.33
N HIS A 128 -14.92 -7.74 -2.92
CA HIS A 128 -14.35 -8.34 -4.13
C HIS A 128 -14.25 -7.35 -5.31
N ARG A 129 -15.27 -6.49 -5.49
CA ARG A 129 -15.26 -5.46 -6.54
C ARG A 129 -14.07 -4.51 -6.40
N VAL A 130 -13.84 -4.00 -5.19
CA VAL A 130 -12.71 -3.10 -4.90
C VAL A 130 -11.38 -3.82 -5.10
N TRP A 131 -11.28 -5.11 -4.74
CA TRP A 131 -10.08 -5.90 -5.02
C TRP A 131 -9.77 -6.00 -6.52
N VAL A 132 -10.76 -6.33 -7.36
CA VAL A 132 -10.57 -6.36 -8.82
C VAL A 132 -10.16 -4.98 -9.35
N GLU A 133 -10.79 -3.90 -8.89
CA GLU A 133 -10.43 -2.53 -9.26
C GLU A 133 -8.97 -2.20 -8.91
N MET A 134 -8.51 -2.57 -7.71
CA MET A 134 -7.13 -2.34 -7.28
C MET A 134 -6.12 -3.21 -8.04
N CYS A 135 -6.46 -4.48 -8.36
CA CYS A 135 -5.60 -5.34 -9.17
C CYS A 135 -5.42 -4.77 -10.59
N VAL A 136 -6.49 -4.31 -11.23
CA VAL A 136 -6.42 -3.68 -12.55
C VAL A 136 -5.58 -2.40 -12.48
N ALA A 137 -5.89 -1.49 -11.55
CA ALA A 137 -5.14 -0.24 -11.40
C ALA A 137 -3.64 -0.47 -11.09
N TYR A 138 -3.33 -1.49 -10.29
CA TYR A 138 -1.94 -1.85 -9.99
C TYR A 138 -1.24 -2.50 -11.19
N SER A 139 -1.95 -3.31 -11.98
CA SER A 139 -1.40 -3.85 -13.23
C SER A 139 -1.01 -2.76 -14.23
N GLU A 140 -1.80 -1.70 -14.35
CA GLU A 140 -1.46 -0.52 -15.17
C GLU A 140 -0.20 0.17 -14.66
N GLN A 141 -0.10 0.39 -13.34
CA GLN A 141 1.09 1.00 -12.73
C GLN A 141 2.33 0.15 -13.01
N LEU A 142 2.27 -1.16 -12.77
CA LEU A 142 3.35 -2.10 -13.03
C LEU A 142 3.76 -2.15 -14.51
N THR A 143 2.80 -1.95 -15.42
CA THR A 143 3.09 -1.87 -16.86
C THR A 143 3.95 -0.66 -17.19
N VAL A 144 3.65 0.50 -16.61
CA VAL A 144 4.47 1.71 -16.77
C VAL A 144 5.86 1.54 -16.15
N GLU A 145 5.96 0.79 -15.05
CA GLU A 145 7.24 0.45 -14.40
C GLU A 145 8.06 -0.63 -15.14
N GLY A 146 7.51 -1.21 -16.22
CA GLY A 146 8.18 -2.27 -17.00
C GLY A 146 8.07 -3.68 -16.39
N LEU A 147 7.26 -3.86 -15.34
CA LEU A 147 7.08 -5.13 -14.62
C LEU A 147 5.94 -5.97 -15.23
N PHE A 148 6.04 -6.26 -16.53
CA PHE A 148 4.95 -6.84 -17.33
C PHE A 148 4.45 -8.20 -16.83
N HIS A 149 5.34 -9.09 -16.38
CA HIS A 149 4.93 -10.42 -15.89
C HIS A 149 4.10 -10.32 -14.61
N LYS A 150 4.47 -9.38 -13.73
CA LYS A 150 3.73 -9.10 -12.50
C LYS A 150 2.38 -8.46 -12.82
N ALA A 151 2.35 -7.51 -13.76
CA ALA A 151 1.11 -6.90 -14.24
C ALA A 151 0.15 -7.95 -14.83
N ALA A 152 0.64 -8.82 -15.72
CA ALA A 152 -0.13 -9.91 -16.30
C ALA A 152 -0.67 -10.86 -15.23
N SER A 153 0.11 -11.17 -14.19
CA SER A 153 -0.34 -12.00 -13.07
C SER A 153 -1.56 -11.39 -12.35
N TYR A 154 -1.56 -10.07 -12.13
CA TYR A 154 -2.70 -9.37 -11.53
C TYR A 154 -3.95 -9.36 -12.41
N LEU A 155 -3.79 -9.30 -13.74
CA LEU A 155 -4.92 -9.44 -14.67
C LEU A 155 -5.47 -10.88 -14.69
N LEU A 156 -4.59 -11.88 -14.64
CA LEU A 156 -4.98 -13.30 -14.63
C LEU A 156 -5.78 -13.68 -13.39
N VAL A 157 -5.41 -13.20 -12.19
CA VAL A 157 -6.20 -13.48 -10.97
C VAL A 157 -7.56 -12.81 -10.99
N CYS A 158 -7.75 -11.77 -11.81
CA CYS A 158 -9.04 -11.15 -12.08
C CYS A 158 -9.80 -11.79 -13.25
N ASN A 159 -9.34 -12.94 -13.75
CA ASN A 159 -9.90 -13.64 -14.91
C ASN A 159 -9.92 -12.82 -16.21
N LYS A 160 -9.02 -11.83 -16.34
CA LYS A 160 -8.84 -11.00 -17.54
C LYS A 160 -7.73 -11.59 -18.42
N VAL A 161 -7.97 -12.81 -18.90
CA VAL A 161 -6.95 -13.63 -19.60
C VAL A 161 -6.49 -12.97 -20.91
N GLU A 162 -7.43 -12.54 -21.75
CA GLU A 162 -7.12 -11.88 -23.02
C GLU A 162 -6.33 -10.58 -22.83
N GLU A 163 -6.73 -9.75 -21.85
CA GLU A 163 -6.02 -8.51 -21.52
C GLU A 163 -4.58 -8.78 -21.08
N ALA A 164 -4.36 -9.85 -20.29
CA ALA A 164 -3.02 -10.26 -19.86
C ALA A 164 -2.14 -10.72 -21.03
N ILE A 165 -2.71 -11.47 -21.98
CA ILE A 165 -2.03 -11.91 -23.19
C ILE A 165 -1.65 -10.70 -24.04
N GLN A 166 -2.60 -9.78 -24.29
CA GLN A 166 -2.35 -8.59 -25.10
C GLN A 166 -1.29 -7.67 -24.48
N LEU A 167 -1.30 -7.52 -23.15
CA LEU A 167 -0.27 -6.78 -22.42
C LEU A 167 1.12 -7.35 -22.70
N LEU A 168 1.28 -8.67 -22.63
CA LEU A 168 2.56 -9.34 -22.89
C LEU A 168 2.98 -9.22 -24.36
N VAL A 169 2.05 -9.38 -25.30
CA VAL A 169 2.29 -9.20 -26.75
C VAL A 169 2.80 -7.79 -27.05
N ASN A 170 2.09 -6.76 -26.54
CA ASN A 170 2.45 -5.35 -26.74
C ASN A 170 3.87 -5.02 -26.21
N ASN A 171 4.32 -5.77 -25.20
CA ASN A 171 5.64 -5.61 -24.59
C ASN A 171 6.65 -6.67 -25.07
N LYS A 172 6.37 -7.37 -26.18
CA LYS A 172 7.25 -8.33 -26.86
C LYS A 172 7.57 -9.60 -26.04
N CYS A 173 6.77 -9.91 -25.03
CA CYS A 173 6.86 -11.13 -24.22
C CYS A 173 6.03 -12.27 -24.86
N PHE A 174 6.37 -12.64 -26.10
CA PHE A 174 5.56 -13.56 -26.90
C PHE A 174 5.52 -14.99 -26.37
N ARG A 175 6.62 -15.48 -25.78
CA ARG A 175 6.70 -16.86 -25.25
C ARG A 175 5.77 -17.03 -24.06
N GLU A 176 5.78 -16.05 -23.17
CA GLU A 176 4.92 -15.99 -21.99
C GLU A 176 3.45 -15.84 -22.41
N ALA A 177 3.16 -14.95 -23.36
CA ALA A 177 1.83 -14.78 -23.93
C ALA A 177 1.28 -16.08 -24.53
N MET A 178 2.09 -16.78 -25.33
CA MET A 178 1.73 -18.05 -25.96
C MET A 178 1.51 -19.16 -24.92
N CYS A 179 2.34 -19.23 -23.88
CA CYS A 179 2.18 -20.18 -22.80
C CYS A 179 0.84 -20.00 -22.08
N ILE A 180 0.47 -18.75 -21.78
CA ILE A 180 -0.81 -18.42 -21.14
C ILE A 180 -1.97 -18.74 -22.08
N ALA A 181 -1.90 -18.30 -23.34
CA ALA A 181 -2.96 -18.52 -24.33
C ALA A 181 -3.28 -20.01 -24.50
N LYS A 182 -2.27 -20.84 -24.77
CA LYS A 182 -2.45 -22.30 -24.91
C LYS A 182 -2.85 -23.02 -23.62
N SER A 183 -2.57 -22.44 -22.45
CA SER A 183 -2.92 -23.04 -21.17
C SER A 183 -4.33 -22.69 -20.70
N ARG A 184 -4.92 -21.59 -21.16
CA ARG A 184 -6.14 -21.01 -20.59
C ARG A 184 -7.29 -20.85 -21.59
N LEU A 185 -6.98 -20.77 -22.89
CA LEU A 185 -7.96 -20.63 -23.96
C LEU A 185 -8.15 -21.96 -24.69
N ASP A 186 -9.26 -22.07 -25.40
CA ASP A 186 -9.53 -23.21 -26.27
C ASP A 186 -8.55 -23.21 -27.46
N SER A 187 -8.27 -24.39 -28.03
CA SER A 187 -7.30 -24.54 -29.12
C SER A 187 -7.62 -23.72 -30.37
N ASP A 188 -8.90 -23.43 -30.58
CA ASP A 188 -9.42 -22.70 -31.74
C ASP A 188 -9.61 -21.21 -31.46
N ASP A 189 -9.20 -20.72 -30.29
CA ASP A 189 -9.36 -19.31 -29.92
C ASP A 189 -8.54 -18.40 -30.85
N PRO A 190 -9.15 -17.36 -31.45
CA PRO A 190 -8.47 -16.46 -32.39
C PRO A 190 -7.29 -15.71 -31.76
N THR A 191 -7.26 -15.56 -30.44
CA THR A 191 -6.18 -14.91 -29.69
C THR A 191 -4.87 -15.66 -29.86
N ILE A 192 -4.90 -17.00 -29.91
CA ILE A 192 -3.69 -17.82 -30.10
C ILE A 192 -3.07 -17.50 -31.46
N ASN A 193 -3.88 -17.45 -32.52
CA ASN A 193 -3.43 -17.09 -33.87
C ASN A 193 -2.89 -15.65 -33.93
N ASN A 194 -3.54 -14.72 -33.22
CA ASN A 194 -3.06 -13.35 -33.15
C ASN A 194 -1.66 -13.26 -32.53
N VAL A 195 -1.40 -14.00 -31.44
CA VAL A 195 -0.06 -14.05 -30.83
C VAL A 195 0.98 -14.60 -31.81
N PHE A 196 0.64 -15.63 -32.61
CA PHE A 196 1.55 -16.16 -33.64
C PHE A 196 1.89 -15.13 -34.71
N ILE A 197 0.88 -14.44 -35.25
CA ILE A 197 1.05 -13.40 -36.27
C ILE A 197 1.97 -12.29 -35.76
N GLU A 198 1.68 -11.76 -34.57
CA GLU A 198 2.49 -10.69 -33.96
C GLU A 198 3.93 -11.14 -33.67
N TRP A 199 4.11 -12.39 -33.21
CA TRP A 199 5.43 -12.95 -32.95
C TRP A 199 6.22 -13.15 -34.26
N GLY A 200 5.59 -13.72 -35.29
CA GLY A 200 6.19 -13.90 -36.62
C GLY A 200 6.59 -12.58 -37.28
N ASN A 201 5.72 -11.56 -37.20
CA ASN A 201 6.01 -10.21 -37.68
C ASN A 201 7.25 -9.61 -37.02
N LYS A 202 7.42 -9.82 -35.70
CA LYS A 202 8.61 -9.37 -34.98
C LYS A 202 9.86 -10.09 -35.45
N LEU A 203 9.81 -11.42 -35.59
CA LEU A 203 10.95 -12.24 -36.01
C LEU A 203 11.40 -11.91 -37.45
N GLY A 204 10.46 -11.75 -38.37
CA GLY A 204 10.73 -11.45 -39.78
C GLY A 204 11.26 -10.04 -40.01
N ASN A 205 10.72 -9.03 -39.32
CA ASN A 205 11.09 -7.63 -39.56
C ASN A 205 12.27 -7.14 -38.70
N SER A 206 12.42 -7.66 -37.48
CA SER A 206 13.39 -7.11 -36.51
C SER A 206 14.64 -7.98 -36.35
N ASP A 207 14.50 -9.31 -36.36
CA ASP A 207 15.59 -10.21 -36.03
C ASP A 207 16.22 -10.88 -37.27
N GLY A 208 15.59 -10.78 -38.45
CA GLY A 208 16.03 -11.45 -39.68
C GLY A 208 16.01 -12.98 -39.59
N ASN A 209 15.33 -13.54 -38.58
CA ASN A 209 15.28 -14.97 -38.33
C ASN A 209 14.08 -15.61 -39.03
N PHE A 210 14.16 -15.69 -40.36
CA PHE A 210 13.08 -16.21 -41.20
C PHE A 210 12.77 -17.69 -40.95
N VAL A 211 13.74 -18.47 -40.47
CA VAL A 211 13.55 -19.90 -40.16
C VAL A 211 12.58 -20.07 -39.00
N GLN A 212 12.81 -19.37 -37.89
CA GLN A 212 11.87 -19.40 -36.77
C GLN A 212 10.54 -18.75 -37.13
N ALA A 213 10.51 -17.73 -37.98
CA ALA A 213 9.25 -17.13 -38.41
C ALA A 213 8.40 -18.08 -39.27
N ALA A 214 9.01 -19.00 -40.03
CA ALA A 214 8.31 -19.96 -40.88
C ALA A 214 7.83 -21.23 -40.13
N GLU A 215 8.29 -21.45 -38.90
CA GLU A 215 7.85 -22.57 -38.05
C GLU A 215 6.49 -22.34 -37.39
N TRP A 216 5.96 -21.12 -37.45
CA TRP A 216 4.73 -20.69 -36.78
C TRP A 216 3.64 -20.28 -37.75
#